data_AF-A0A957DBF1-F1
#
_entry.id   AF-A0A957DBF1-F1
#
_cell.length_a   1.000
_cell.length_b   1.000
_cell.length_c   1.000
_cell.angle_alpha   90.00
_cell.angle_beta   90.00
_cell.angle_gamma   90.00
#
_symmetry.space_group_name_H-M   'P 1'
#
loop_
_entity.id
_entity.type
_entity.pdbx_description
1 polymer ?
#
loop_
_entity_poly.entity_id
_entity_poly.type
_entity_poly.pdbx_seq_one_letter_code
_entity_poly.pdbx_strand_id
1 'polypeptide(L)' 'MTGNNVSFSQKKTRRVFRPNIQRATFYEGDRKVKKYVCARCLKTVSKS' A
#
# COMPACT_ATOMS: atom_id res chain seq x y z
N MET A 1 -8.48 -0.45 -10.13
CA MET A 1 -7.84 -1.78 -10.21
C MET A 1 -8.92 -2.81 -10.48
N THR A 2 -8.83 -3.51 -11.59
CA THR A 2 -9.82 -4.51 -12.02
C THR A 2 -9.19 -5.90 -11.96
N GLY A 3 -9.98 -6.89 -11.57
CA GLY A 3 -9.59 -8.29 -11.52
C GLY A 3 -10.48 -9.11 -10.60
N ASN A 4 -10.44 -10.42 -10.81
CA ASN A 4 -11.30 -11.38 -10.13
C ASN A 4 -10.45 -12.40 -9.38
N ASN A 5 -10.93 -12.88 -8.24
CA ASN A 5 -10.42 -14.12 -7.68
C ASN A 5 -10.97 -15.28 -8.52
N VAL A 6 -10.09 -16.16 -8.98
CA VAL A 6 -10.43 -17.32 -9.82
C VAL A 6 -10.08 -18.57 -9.03
N SER A 7 -11.09 -19.39 -8.69
CA SER A 7 -10.87 -20.69 -8.06
C SER A 7 -10.47 -21.75 -9.09
N PHE A 8 -10.09 -22.94 -8.63
CA PHE A 8 -9.74 -24.07 -9.49
C PHE A 8 -10.84 -24.41 -10.52
N SER A 9 -12.11 -24.30 -10.15
CA SER A 9 -13.27 -24.46 -11.04
C SER A 9 -13.57 -23.22 -11.91
N GLN A 10 -12.63 -22.27 -11.99
CA GLN A 10 -12.74 -21.01 -12.73
C GLN A 10 -13.90 -20.09 -12.35
N LYS A 11 -14.47 -20.22 -11.14
CA LYS A 11 -15.51 -19.31 -10.67
C LYS A 11 -14.91 -17.93 -10.39
N LYS A 12 -15.28 -16.95 -11.21
CA LYS A 12 -14.77 -15.57 -11.11
C LYS A 12 -15.60 -14.79 -10.09
N THR A 13 -14.96 -14.33 -9.02
CA THR A 13 -15.57 -13.44 -8.01
C THR A 13 -14.84 -12.10 -7.96
N ARG A 14 -15.57 -11.01 -7.70
CA ARG A 14 -14.94 -9.67 -7.65
C ARG A 14 -13.89 -9.61 -6.54
N ARG A 15 -12.66 -9.22 -6.89
CA ARG A 15 -11.58 -9.02 -5.93
C ARG A 15 -11.53 -7.57 -5.50
N VAL A 16 -11.43 -7.34 -4.20
CA VAL A 16 -11.08 -6.02 -3.66
C VAL A 16 -9.56 -5.91 -3.61
N PHE A 17 -9.00 -4.98 -4.39
CA PHE A 17 -7.58 -4.69 -4.37
C PHE A 17 -7.27 -3.73 -3.22
N ARG A 18 -6.66 -4.25 -2.17
CA ARG A 18 -6.16 -3.43 -1.06
C ARG A 18 -4.72 -3.01 -1.34
N PRO A 19 -4.42 -1.71 -1.49
CA PRO A 19 -3.04 -1.26 -1.57
C PRO A 19 -2.30 -1.54 -0.25
N ASN A 20 -1.00 -1.79 -0.33
CA ASN A 20 -0.15 -1.96 0.85
C ASN A 20 0.18 -0.60 1.46
N ILE A 21 -0.74 -0.10 2.28
CA ILE A 21 -0.64 1.16 3.01
C ILE A 21 -0.16 0.85 4.43
N GLN A 22 0.93 1.50 4.84
CA GLN A 22 1.53 1.39 6.16
C GLN A 22 1.50 2.74 6.86
N ARG A 23 1.32 2.74 8.18
CA ARG A 23 1.37 3.97 8.99
C ARG A 23 2.81 4.18 9.45
N ALA A 24 3.45 5.23 8.98
CA ALA A 24 4.83 5.56 9.31
C ALA A 24 4.98 7.00 9.79
N THR A 25 6.02 7.23 10.58
CA THR A 25 6.36 8.56 11.10
C THR A 25 7.43 9.16 10.20
N PHE A 26 7.13 10.33 9.64
CA PHE A 26 8.05 11.13 8.84
C PHE A 26 8.42 12.40 9.57
N TYR A 27 9.58 12.94 9.25
CA TYR A 27 9.97 14.29 9.66
C TYR A 27 9.71 15.22 8.48
N GLU A 28 8.82 16.18 8.65
CA GLU A 28 8.67 17.30 7.72
C GLU A 28 9.17 18.55 8.44
N GLY A 29 10.41 18.95 8.14
CA GLY A 29 11.15 19.92 8.95
C GLY A 29 11.40 19.39 10.37
N ASP A 30 11.12 20.21 11.39
CA ASP A 30 11.31 19.85 12.81
C ASP A 30 10.17 19.04 13.44
N ARG A 31 9.11 18.72 12.67
CA ARG A 31 7.92 18.06 13.21
C ARG A 31 7.79 16.61 12.76
N LYS A 32 7.55 15.71 13.73
CA LYS A 32 7.20 14.30 13.49
C LYS A 32 5.72 14.19 13.11
N VAL A 33 5.44 13.80 11.89
CA VAL A 33 4.07 13.61 11.37
C VAL A 33 3.85 12.14 11.02
N LYS A 34 2.73 11.58 11.48
CA LYS A 34 2.30 10.22 11.10
C LYS A 34 1.50 10.29 9.80
N LYS A 35 1.96 9.59 8.76
CA LYS A 35 1.28 9.52 7.46
C LYS A 35 1.04 8.08 7.03
N TYR A 36 0.00 7.90 6.22
CA TYR A 36 -0.28 6.64 5.53
C TYR A 36 0.49 6.62 4.22
N VAL A 37 1.43 5.70 4.10
CA VAL A 37 2.38 5.68 2.99
C VAL A 37 2.52 4.26 2.44
N CYS A 38 2.76 4.16 1.15
CA CYS A 38 2.92 2.87 0.49
C CYS A 38 4.27 2.23 0.86
N ALA A 39 4.34 0.90 0.98
CA ALA A 39 5.61 0.21 1.32
C ALA A 39 6.75 0.49 0.31
N ARG A 40 6.43 0.66 -0.98
CA ARG A 40 7.41 1.06 -2.01
C ARG A 40 7.95 2.47 -1.77
N CYS A 41 7.08 3.37 -1.32
CA CYS A 41 7.38 4.76 -1.02
C CYS A 41 8.25 4.87 0.24
N LEU A 42 8.06 3.99 1.23
CA LEU A 42 8.95 3.91 2.40
C LEU A 42 10.39 3.57 2.00
N LYS A 43 10.56 2.65 1.05
CA LYS A 43 11.89 2.26 0.53
C LYS A 43 12.60 3.39 -0.22
N THR A 44 11.86 4.32 -0.82
CA THR A 44 12.46 5.47 -1.52
C THR A 44 12.85 6.59 -0.55
N VAL A 45 12.11 6.75 0.55
CA VAL A 45 12.42 7.76 1.58
C VAL A 45 13.77 7.49 2.24
N SER A 46 14.16 6.23 2.46
CA SER A 46 15.48 5.89 3.03
C SER A 46 16.66 6.02 2.06
N LYS A 47 16.39 6.24 0.77
CA LYS A 47 17.42 6.42 -0.27
C LYS A 47 17.71 7.89 -0.59
N SER A 48 16.87 8.80 -0.09
CA SER A 48 16.98 10.25 -0.34
C SER A 48 17.98 10.88 0.62
#